data_AF-A0A833PGR9-F1
#
_entry.id   AF-A0A833PGR9-F1
#
_cell.length_a   1.000
_cell.length_b   1.000
_cell.length_c   1.000
_cell.angle_alpha   90.00
_cell.angle_beta   90.00
_cell.angle_gamma   90.00
#
_symmetry.space_group_name_H-M   'P 1'
#
loop_
_entity.id
_entity.type
_entity.pdbx_description
1 polymer ?
#
loop_
_entity_poly.entity_id
_entity_poly.type
_entity_poly.pdbx_seq_one_letter_code
_entity_poly.pdbx_strand_id
1 'polypeptide(L)'
;MPVDVAGQRPNVKAELKVLTRLPVVFALLTTVMSAGAMFTLYTYIAPSLQNITHASPMFITLMLVLIGIGFSIGNHLGGKFADRSLNKTLTGFLVLLMLSMLLFPILAQTPIGAALALIVWGAAAFAVVPPLQMRVMSVAHEAPGLASSVNIGAFNLGNALGATVGGAVLSMGMSYSAVSIAGAVLTALGLLLVFIQMKMTKEPVHQFS
;
A
#
# COMPACT_ATOMS: atom_id res chain seq x y z
N MET A 1 -10.66 6.17 43.17
CA MET A 1 -10.44 6.83 41.88
C MET A 1 -9.02 6.57 41.46
N PRO A 2 -8.73 6.14 40.21
CA PRO A 2 -7.35 6.05 39.75
C PRO A 2 -6.73 7.45 39.78
N VAL A 3 -5.52 7.54 40.31
CA VAL A 3 -4.75 8.77 40.37
C VAL A 3 -4.45 9.18 38.93
N ASP A 4 -4.95 10.36 38.56
CA ASP A 4 -4.65 11.01 37.28
C ASP A 4 -3.14 11.26 37.25
N VAL A 5 -2.40 10.43 36.51
CA VAL A 5 -0.96 10.56 36.33
C VAL A 5 -0.80 11.80 35.46
N ALA A 6 -0.56 12.95 36.10
CA ALA A 6 -0.36 14.24 35.45
C ALA A 6 0.50 14.05 34.18
N GLY A 7 -0.15 14.22 33.03
CA GLY A 7 0.45 13.95 31.73
C GLY A 7 1.76 14.71 31.59
N GLN A 8 2.87 13.99 31.61
CA GLN A 8 4.14 14.53 31.16
C GLN A 8 3.88 15.08 29.77
N ARG A 9 4.09 16.39 29.59
CA ARG A 9 3.95 17.03 28.27
C ARG A 9 4.80 16.22 27.29
N PRO A 10 4.21 15.68 26.21
CA PRO A 10 4.95 14.94 25.21
C PRO A 10 6.16 15.78 24.78
N ASN A 11 7.36 15.19 24.87
CA ASN A 11 8.55 15.88 24.38
C ASN A 11 8.54 15.83 22.85
N VAL A 12 7.86 16.80 22.24
CA VAL A 12 7.63 16.88 20.79
C VAL A 12 8.93 16.75 20.00
N LYS A 13 10.03 17.30 20.50
CA LYS A 13 11.35 17.16 19.85
C LYS A 13 11.86 15.72 19.87
N ALA A 14 11.66 15.01 20.98
CA ALA A 14 12.05 13.60 21.10
C ALA A 14 11.19 12.71 20.18
N GLU A 15 9.88 12.93 20.13
CA GLU A 15 8.97 12.19 19.24
C GLU A 15 9.27 12.44 17.76
N LEU A 16 9.52 13.69 17.37
CA LEU A 16 9.89 14.03 16.01
C LEU A 16 11.23 13.37 15.60
N LYS A 17 12.18 13.25 16.54
CA LYS A 17 13.45 12.54 16.34
C LYS A 17 13.26 11.03 16.14
N VAL A 18 12.18 10.43 16.65
CA VAL A 18 11.85 9.02 16.37
C VAL A 18 11.54 8.84 14.88
N LEU A 19 10.79 9.77 14.28
CA LEU A 19 10.36 9.66 12.90
C LEU A 19 11.49 9.75 11.86
N THR A 20 12.60 10.38 12.23
CA THR A 20 13.76 10.52 11.32
C THR A 20 14.71 9.33 11.38
N ARG A 21 14.46 8.35 12.27
CA ARG A 21 15.25 7.12 12.33
C ARG A 21 15.04 6.31 11.05
N LEU A 22 16.13 5.76 10.52
CA LEU A 22 16.10 5.00 9.26
C LEU A 22 15.00 3.93 9.21
N PRO A 23 14.79 3.08 10.23
CA PRO A 23 13.72 2.07 10.18
C PRO A 23 12.32 2.68 9.99
N VAL A 24 12.04 3.83 10.62
CA VAL A 24 10.76 4.53 10.50
C VAL A 24 10.61 5.14 9.11
N VAL A 25 11.67 5.77 8.59
CA VAL A 25 11.70 6.35 7.24
C VAL A 25 11.45 5.26 6.19
N PHE A 26 12.12 4.12 6.27
CA PHE A 26 11.89 3.00 5.34
C PHE A 26 10.47 2.44 5.44
N ALA A 27 9.91 2.33 6.65
CA ALA A 27 8.53 1.88 6.84
C ALA A 27 7.54 2.87 6.21
N LEU A 28 7.72 4.18 6.42
CA LEU A 28 6.88 5.23 5.82
C LEU A 28 7.02 5.26 4.29
N LEU A 29 8.23 5.15 3.75
CA LEU A 29 8.44 5.05 2.30
C LEU A 29 7.75 3.81 1.71
N THR A 30 7.77 2.69 2.42
CA THR A 30 7.05 1.48 2.00
C THR A 30 5.54 1.74 1.96
N THR A 31 5.00 2.47 2.94
CA THR A 31 3.60 2.92 2.92
C THR A 31 3.30 3.79 1.70
N VAL A 32 4.12 4.82 1.43
CA VAL A 32 3.94 5.72 0.28
C VAL A 32 3.96 4.94 -1.05
N MET A 33 4.95 4.05 -1.25
CA MET A 33 5.06 3.26 -2.49
C MET A 33 3.89 2.29 -2.67
N SER A 34 3.46 1.63 -1.59
CA SER A 34 2.35 0.66 -1.64
C SER A 34 1.01 1.35 -1.88
N ALA A 35 0.76 2.46 -1.20
CA ALA A 35 -0.42 3.29 -1.41
C ALA A 35 -0.44 3.92 -2.81
N GLY A 36 0.72 4.38 -3.28
CA GLY A 36 0.89 4.89 -4.64
C GLY A 36 0.60 3.84 -5.71
N ALA A 37 1.09 2.60 -5.53
CA ALA A 37 0.76 1.51 -6.43
C ALA A 37 -0.76 1.27 -6.54
N MET A 38 -1.44 1.17 -5.38
CA MET A 38 -2.89 1.01 -5.32
C MET A 38 -3.59 2.16 -6.06
N PHE A 39 -3.27 3.41 -5.73
CA PHE A 39 -3.98 4.56 -6.30
C PHE A 39 -3.65 4.82 -7.77
N THR A 40 -2.49 4.37 -8.26
CA THR A 40 -2.15 4.46 -9.68
C THR A 40 -3.20 3.76 -10.55
N LEU A 41 -3.66 2.56 -10.17
CA LEU A 41 -4.74 1.90 -10.92
C LEU A 41 -6.13 2.37 -10.47
N TYR A 42 -6.36 2.54 -9.17
CA TYR A 42 -7.68 2.89 -8.63
C TYR A 42 -8.21 4.21 -9.21
N THR A 43 -7.37 5.24 -9.27
CA THR A 43 -7.74 6.57 -9.80
C THR A 43 -8.22 6.50 -11.25
N TYR A 44 -7.68 5.55 -12.03
CA TYR A 44 -7.97 5.43 -13.46
C TYR A 44 -8.80 4.19 -13.80
N ILE A 45 -9.45 3.56 -12.81
CA ILE A 45 -10.13 2.28 -13.06
C ILE A 45 -11.31 2.40 -14.02
N ALA A 46 -12.15 3.42 -13.83
CA ALA A 46 -13.29 3.68 -14.70
C ALA A 46 -12.85 3.96 -16.15
N PRO A 47 -11.93 4.90 -16.43
CA PRO A 47 -11.50 5.12 -17.79
C PRO A 47 -10.68 3.94 -18.37
N SER A 48 -9.96 3.18 -17.54
CA SER A 48 -9.29 1.94 -18.00
C SER A 48 -10.29 0.90 -18.50
N LEU A 49 -11.38 0.67 -17.75
CA LEU A 49 -12.44 -0.25 -18.16
C LEU A 49 -13.16 0.25 -19.42
N GLN A 50 -13.45 1.55 -19.52
CA GLN A 50 -14.04 2.11 -20.74
C GLN A 50 -13.12 1.93 -21.96
N ASN A 51 -11.81 2.10 -21.77
CA ASN A 51 -10.85 1.96 -22.84
C ASN A 51 -10.61 0.50 -23.26
N ILE A 52 -10.52 -0.43 -22.31
CA ILE A 52 -10.13 -1.82 -22.56
C ILE A 52 -11.33 -2.73 -22.88
N THR A 53 -12.46 -2.59 -22.15
CA THR A 53 -13.66 -3.43 -22.34
C THR A 53 -14.83 -2.72 -23.00
N HIS A 54 -14.70 -1.43 -23.34
CA HIS A 54 -15.84 -0.60 -23.72
C HIS A 54 -16.97 -0.63 -22.68
N ALA A 55 -16.57 -0.65 -21.39
CA ALA A 55 -17.47 -0.79 -20.26
C ALA A 55 -18.59 0.25 -20.25
N SER A 56 -19.83 -0.22 -20.04
CA SER A 56 -20.96 0.65 -19.74
C SER A 56 -20.86 1.24 -18.32
N PRO A 57 -21.53 2.36 -18.02
CA PRO A 57 -21.55 2.94 -16.68
C PRO A 57 -22.00 1.94 -15.60
N MET A 58 -23.01 1.12 -15.90
CA MET A 58 -23.50 0.10 -14.96
C MET A 58 -22.44 -0.98 -14.69
N PHE A 59 -21.70 -1.41 -15.71
CA PHE A 59 -20.62 -2.37 -15.52
C PHE A 59 -19.52 -1.81 -14.63
N ILE A 60 -19.12 -0.55 -14.82
CA ILE A 60 -18.12 0.12 -13.96
C ILE A 60 -18.59 0.16 -12.52
N THR A 61 -19.85 0.54 -12.25
CA THR A 61 -20.42 0.55 -10.91
C THR A 61 -20.35 -0.83 -10.25
N LEU A 62 -20.69 -1.90 -10.97
CA LEU A 62 -20.57 -3.27 -10.47
C LEU A 62 -19.11 -3.63 -10.16
N MET A 63 -18.16 -3.22 -11.00
CA MET A 63 -16.74 -3.44 -10.75
C MET A 63 -16.24 -2.70 -9.50
N LEU A 64 -16.72 -1.47 -9.24
CA LEU A 64 -16.41 -0.73 -8.01
C LEU A 64 -16.96 -1.43 -6.75
N VAL A 65 -18.14 -2.06 -6.84
CA VAL A 65 -18.68 -2.90 -5.76
C VAL A 65 -17.78 -4.11 -5.53
N LEU A 66 -17.34 -4.79 -6.59
CA LEU A 66 -16.42 -5.93 -6.48
C LEU A 66 -15.06 -5.54 -5.88
N ILE A 67 -14.54 -4.36 -6.23
CA ILE A 67 -13.34 -3.78 -5.60
C ILE A 67 -13.57 -3.59 -4.10
N GLY A 68 -14.72 -3.05 -3.69
CA GLY A 68 -15.07 -2.87 -2.27
C GLY A 68 -15.17 -4.20 -1.50
N ILE A 69 -15.70 -5.25 -2.13
CA ILE A 69 -15.68 -6.61 -1.58
C ILE A 69 -14.23 -7.09 -1.43
N GLY A 70 -13.41 -6.89 -2.46
CA GLY A 70 -11.97 -7.15 -2.43
C GLY A 70 -11.30 -6.45 -1.26
N PHE A 71 -11.55 -5.15 -1.06
CA PHE A 71 -11.00 -4.38 0.06
C PHE A 71 -11.34 -4.99 1.42
N SER A 72 -12.60 -5.39 1.61
CA SER A 72 -13.05 -6.02 2.85
C SER A 72 -12.33 -7.34 3.13
N ILE A 73 -12.22 -8.20 2.11
CA ILE A 73 -11.49 -9.48 2.19
C ILE A 73 -10.01 -9.21 2.49
N GLY A 74 -9.41 -8.26 1.76
CA GLY A 74 -8.02 -7.87 1.88
C GLY A 74 -7.67 -7.43 3.29
N ASN A 75 -8.39 -6.43 3.83
CA ASN A 75 -8.17 -5.94 5.19
C ASN A 75 -8.22 -7.06 6.24
N HIS A 76 -9.21 -7.96 6.14
CA HIS A 76 -9.35 -9.06 7.08
C HIS A 76 -8.16 -10.03 7.00
N LEU A 77 -7.82 -10.49 5.80
CA LEU A 77 -6.71 -11.43 5.59
C LEU A 77 -5.36 -10.80 5.92
N GLY A 78 -5.17 -9.54 5.54
CA GLY A 78 -3.98 -8.74 5.81
C GLY A 78 -3.69 -8.63 7.31
N GLY A 79 -4.70 -8.28 8.12
CA GLY A 79 -4.58 -8.27 9.58
C GLY A 79 -4.25 -9.66 10.13
N LYS A 80 -5.09 -10.65 9.79
CA LYS A 80 -4.97 -12.02 10.30
C LYS A 80 -3.61 -12.68 10.01
N PHE A 81 -3.06 -12.47 8.81
CA PHE A 81 -1.77 -13.06 8.44
C PHE A 81 -0.59 -12.27 8.99
N ALA A 82 -0.73 -10.94 9.13
CA ALA A 82 0.30 -10.10 9.71
C ALA A 82 0.57 -10.44 11.18
N ASP A 83 -0.47 -10.82 11.93
CA ASP A 83 -0.32 -11.31 13.31
C ASP A 83 0.59 -12.54 13.42
N ARG A 84 0.65 -13.38 12.37
CA ARG A 84 1.54 -14.55 12.31
C ARG A 84 2.94 -14.17 11.84
N SER A 85 3.03 -13.37 10.79
CA SER A 85 4.31 -12.90 10.26
C SER A 85 4.11 -11.67 9.39
N LEU A 86 4.50 -10.52 9.92
CA LEU A 86 4.41 -9.24 9.22
C LEU A 86 5.24 -9.22 7.92
N ASN A 87 6.49 -9.71 7.97
CA ASN A 87 7.37 -9.76 6.80
C ASN A 87 6.80 -10.64 5.66
N LYS A 88 6.35 -11.86 5.98
CA LYS A 88 5.79 -12.79 4.99
C LYS A 88 4.50 -12.25 4.39
N THR A 89 3.67 -11.62 5.20
CA THR A 89 2.38 -11.04 4.77
C THR A 89 2.59 -9.88 3.81
N LEU A 90 3.45 -8.91 4.14
CA LEU A 90 3.78 -7.82 3.22
C LEU A 90 4.36 -8.33 1.91
N THR A 91 5.35 -9.24 1.99
CA THR A 91 6.00 -9.80 0.79
C THR A 91 4.97 -10.50 -0.10
N GLY A 92 4.13 -11.37 0.47
CA GLY A 92 3.14 -12.14 -0.28
C GLY A 92 2.09 -11.25 -0.95
N PHE A 93 1.51 -10.30 -0.22
CA PHE A 93 0.48 -9.43 -0.78
C PHE A 93 1.04 -8.38 -1.74
N LEU A 94 2.27 -7.88 -1.55
CA LEU A 94 2.92 -7.01 -2.53
C LEU A 94 3.25 -7.76 -3.83
N VAL A 95 3.69 -9.02 -3.74
CA VAL A 95 3.87 -9.87 -4.94
C VAL A 95 2.53 -10.10 -5.64
N LEU A 96 1.47 -10.43 -4.89
CA LEU A 96 0.14 -10.60 -5.45
C LEU A 96 -0.38 -9.31 -6.11
N LEU A 97 -0.18 -8.16 -5.46
CA LEU A 97 -0.55 -6.86 -5.99
C LEU A 97 0.20 -6.58 -7.31
N MET A 98 1.52 -6.75 -7.32
CA MET A 98 2.36 -6.57 -8.50
C MET A 98 1.89 -7.45 -9.67
N LEU A 99 1.68 -8.76 -9.42
CA LEU A 99 1.21 -9.69 -10.44
C LEU A 99 -0.20 -9.33 -10.91
N SER A 100 -1.10 -8.93 -10.01
CA SER A 100 -2.45 -8.52 -10.39
C SER A 100 -2.45 -7.30 -11.31
N MET A 101 -1.54 -6.34 -11.08
CA MET A 101 -1.40 -5.15 -11.92
C MET A 101 -0.75 -5.48 -13.27
N LEU A 102 0.23 -6.39 -13.31
CA LEU A 102 0.81 -6.86 -14.58
C LEU A 102 -0.19 -7.65 -15.43
N LEU A 103 -1.05 -8.45 -14.80
CA LEU A 103 -2.03 -9.29 -15.49
C LEU A 103 -3.33 -8.55 -15.82
N PHE A 104 -3.64 -7.46 -15.11
CA PHE A 104 -4.89 -6.72 -15.30
C PHE A 104 -5.15 -6.31 -16.76
N PRO A 105 -4.21 -5.74 -17.53
CA PRO A 105 -4.46 -5.37 -18.92
C PRO A 105 -4.90 -6.53 -19.82
N ILE A 106 -4.45 -7.74 -19.52
CA ILE A 106 -4.78 -8.95 -20.28
C ILE A 106 -6.13 -9.50 -19.83
N LEU A 107 -6.33 -9.67 -18.52
CA LEU A 107 -7.57 -10.20 -17.95
C LEU A 107 -8.75 -9.27 -18.21
N ALA A 108 -8.50 -7.96 -18.16
CA ALA A 108 -9.50 -6.95 -18.43
C ALA A 108 -9.93 -6.90 -19.90
N GLN A 109 -9.47 -7.76 -20.81
CA GLN A 109 -10.03 -7.81 -22.17
C GLN A 109 -11.44 -8.42 -22.22
N THR A 110 -11.88 -9.10 -21.16
CA THR A 110 -13.23 -9.68 -21.05
C THR A 110 -13.94 -9.20 -19.79
N PRO A 111 -15.28 -9.10 -19.77
CA PRO A 111 -16.02 -8.70 -18.58
C PRO A 111 -15.75 -9.60 -17.35
N ILE A 112 -15.71 -10.91 -17.56
CA ILE A 112 -15.45 -11.89 -16.48
C ILE A 112 -14.01 -11.77 -15.98
N GLY A 113 -13.04 -11.64 -16.90
CA GLY A 113 -11.63 -11.46 -16.52
C GLY A 113 -11.40 -10.15 -15.77
N ALA A 114 -12.04 -9.06 -16.17
CA ALA A 114 -12.02 -7.79 -15.44
C ALA A 114 -12.57 -7.94 -14.02
N ALA A 115 -13.71 -8.61 -13.86
CA ALA A 115 -14.32 -8.84 -12.55
C ALA A 115 -13.40 -9.62 -11.61
N LEU A 116 -12.83 -10.74 -12.09
CA LEU A 116 -11.91 -11.56 -11.30
C LEU A 116 -10.62 -10.79 -10.96
N ALA A 117 -10.04 -10.10 -11.94
CA ALA A 117 -8.83 -9.32 -11.75
C ALA A 117 -9.04 -8.22 -10.70
N LEU A 118 -10.18 -7.53 -10.71
CA LEU A 118 -10.47 -6.43 -9.78
C LEU A 118 -10.79 -6.89 -8.36
N ILE A 119 -11.42 -8.06 -8.17
CA ILE A 119 -11.58 -8.66 -6.84
C ILE A 119 -10.20 -9.01 -6.27
N VAL A 120 -9.35 -9.68 -7.05
CA VAL A 120 -8.01 -10.10 -6.62
C VAL A 120 -7.12 -8.90 -6.36
N TRP A 121 -7.09 -7.94 -7.28
CA TRP A 121 -6.35 -6.69 -7.13
C TRP A 121 -6.83 -5.91 -5.91
N GLY A 122 -8.16 -5.76 -5.72
CA GLY A 122 -8.73 -5.07 -4.57
C GLY A 122 -8.34 -5.74 -3.25
N ALA A 123 -8.43 -7.07 -3.19
CA ALA A 123 -7.98 -7.83 -2.03
C ALA A 123 -6.49 -7.64 -1.74
N ALA A 124 -5.62 -7.73 -2.75
CA ALA A 124 -4.18 -7.53 -2.59
C ALA A 124 -3.84 -6.09 -2.15
N ALA A 125 -4.47 -5.10 -2.79
CA ALA A 125 -4.24 -3.68 -2.55
C ALA A 125 -4.59 -3.25 -1.12
N PHE A 126 -5.63 -3.84 -0.53
CA PHE A 126 -6.04 -3.51 0.83
C PHE A 126 -5.46 -4.46 1.89
N ALA A 127 -5.04 -5.67 1.51
CA ALA A 127 -4.37 -6.59 2.44
C ALA A 127 -3.01 -6.09 2.94
N VAL A 128 -2.36 -5.18 2.20
CA VAL A 128 -1.12 -4.55 2.67
C VAL A 128 -1.36 -3.45 3.71
N VAL A 129 -2.58 -2.90 3.82
CA VAL A 129 -2.85 -1.75 4.70
C VAL A 129 -2.62 -2.07 6.18
N PRO A 130 -3.22 -3.13 6.77
CA PRO A 130 -2.95 -3.47 8.18
C PRO A 130 -1.46 -3.74 8.50
N PRO A 131 -0.71 -4.56 7.75
CA PRO A 131 0.69 -4.81 8.06
C PRO A 131 1.60 -3.59 7.85
N LEU A 132 1.29 -2.67 6.92
CA LEU A 132 2.03 -1.40 6.80
C LEU A 132 1.84 -0.54 8.04
N GLN A 133 0.61 -0.44 8.54
CA GLN A 133 0.31 0.28 9.78
C GLN A 133 1.01 -0.36 10.97
N MET A 134 0.93 -1.69 11.12
CA MET A 134 1.66 -2.42 12.17
C MET A 134 3.17 -2.24 12.07
N ARG A 135 3.74 -2.19 10.85
CA ARG A 135 5.17 -1.96 10.66
C ARG A 135 5.56 -0.63 11.26
N VAL A 136 4.92 0.45 10.83
CA VAL A 136 5.28 1.81 11.29
C VAL A 136 5.09 1.92 12.80
N MET A 137 4.02 1.35 13.36
CA MET A 137 3.79 1.39 14.81
C MET A 137 4.87 0.62 15.59
N SER A 138 5.35 -0.51 15.06
CA SER A 138 6.37 -1.32 15.75
C SER A 138 7.75 -0.64 15.75
N VAL A 139 8.15 0.00 14.65
CA VAL A 139 9.46 0.69 14.57
C VAL A 139 9.46 2.08 15.22
N ALA A 140 8.28 2.66 15.47
CA ALA A 140 8.10 3.97 16.11
C ALA A 140 7.33 3.88 17.44
N HIS A 141 7.47 2.77 18.18
CA HIS A 141 6.72 2.48 19.40
C HIS A 141 6.93 3.51 20.53
N GLU A 142 8.00 4.30 20.49
CA GLU A 142 8.27 5.40 21.44
C GLU A 142 7.40 6.64 21.19
N ALA A 143 6.76 6.76 20.03
CA ALA A 143 5.93 7.90 19.64
C ALA A 143 4.64 7.44 18.90
N PRO A 144 3.80 6.59 19.51
CA PRO A 144 2.73 5.88 18.80
C PRO A 144 1.63 6.79 18.24
N GLY A 145 1.28 7.87 18.97
CA GLY A 145 0.31 8.86 18.49
C GLY A 145 0.78 9.57 17.23
N LEU A 146 2.02 10.08 17.27
CA LEU A 146 2.63 10.77 16.13
C LEU A 146 2.88 9.81 14.95
N ALA A 147 3.33 8.58 15.22
CA ALA A 147 3.55 7.56 14.21
C ALA A 147 2.26 7.23 13.45
N SER A 148 1.13 7.10 14.16
CA SER A 148 -0.18 6.83 13.55
C SER A 148 -0.58 7.96 12.59
N SER A 149 -0.53 9.21 13.05
CA SER A 149 -0.86 10.38 12.23
C SER A 149 0.04 10.52 11.01
N VAL A 150 1.35 10.34 11.16
CA VAL A 150 2.31 10.43 10.06
C VAL A 150 2.14 9.29 9.06
N ASN A 151 1.78 8.08 9.52
CA ASN A 151 1.49 6.98 8.60
C ASN A 151 0.22 7.23 7.76
N ILE A 152 -0.83 7.84 8.35
CA ILE A 152 -2.00 8.30 7.58
C ILE A 152 -1.58 9.35 6.55
N GLY A 153 -0.69 10.28 6.93
CA GLY A 153 -0.07 11.23 6.01
C GLY A 153 0.69 10.54 4.86
N ALA A 154 1.46 9.49 5.16
CA ALA A 154 2.18 8.70 4.16
C ALA A 154 1.24 7.97 3.19
N PHE A 155 0.12 7.42 3.67
CA PHE A 155 -0.92 6.87 2.80
C PHE A 155 -1.47 7.94 1.84
N ASN A 156 -1.84 9.11 2.35
CA ASN A 156 -2.37 10.19 1.51
C ASN A 156 -1.34 10.70 0.49
N LEU A 157 -0.06 10.84 0.90
CA LEU A 157 1.02 11.18 -0.01
C LEU A 157 1.19 10.13 -1.11
N GLY A 158 1.11 8.84 -0.74
CA GLY A 158 1.11 7.75 -1.70
C GLY A 158 -0.06 7.85 -2.67
N ASN A 159 -1.28 8.12 -2.18
CA ASN A 159 -2.46 8.28 -3.04
C ASN A 159 -2.27 9.39 -4.08
N ALA A 160 -1.74 10.54 -3.66
CA ALA A 160 -1.41 11.65 -4.54
C ALA A 160 -0.30 11.29 -5.55
N LEU A 161 0.76 10.60 -5.10
CA LEU A 161 1.82 10.10 -5.97
C LEU A 161 1.26 9.15 -7.03
N GLY A 162 0.42 8.19 -6.64
CA GLY A 162 -0.15 7.20 -7.55
C GLY A 162 -1.03 7.84 -8.63
N ALA A 163 -1.94 8.75 -8.23
CA ALA A 163 -2.74 9.52 -9.17
C ALA A 163 -1.85 10.33 -10.13
N THR A 164 -0.81 10.99 -9.61
CA THR A 164 0.10 11.79 -10.43
C THR A 164 0.91 10.93 -11.42
N VAL A 165 1.40 9.77 -10.98
CA VAL A 165 2.12 8.82 -11.85
C VAL A 165 1.22 8.31 -12.97
N GLY A 166 -0.01 7.91 -12.67
CA GLY A 166 -0.98 7.51 -13.71
C GLY A 166 -1.27 8.65 -14.70
N GLY A 167 -1.45 9.87 -14.19
CA GLY A 167 -1.65 11.06 -15.03
C GLY A 167 -0.45 11.38 -15.91
N ALA A 168 0.77 11.24 -15.39
CA ALA A 168 2.01 11.44 -16.14
C ALA A 168 2.16 10.40 -17.26
N VAL A 169 1.87 9.13 -16.97
CA VAL A 169 1.86 8.05 -17.97
C VAL A 169 0.94 8.39 -19.14
N LEU A 170 -0.30 8.80 -18.84
CA LEU A 170 -1.28 9.17 -19.86
C LEU A 170 -0.89 10.46 -20.61
N SER A 171 -0.30 11.44 -19.92
CA SER A 171 0.15 12.69 -20.54
C SER A 171 1.30 12.49 -21.53
N MET A 172 2.09 11.42 -21.37
CA MET A 172 3.11 11.00 -22.33
C MET A 172 2.53 10.24 -23.55
N GLY A 173 1.20 10.14 -23.67
CA GLY A 173 0.53 9.43 -24.77
C GLY A 173 0.54 7.91 -24.62
N MET A 174 0.89 7.37 -23.44
CA MET A 174 0.82 5.93 -23.18
C MET A 174 -0.60 5.47 -22.88
N SER A 175 -0.83 4.16 -22.98
CA SER A 175 -2.16 3.55 -22.79
C SER A 175 -2.55 3.40 -21.31
N TYR A 176 -3.83 3.13 -21.06
CA TYR A 176 -4.32 2.73 -19.73
C TYR A 176 -3.70 1.42 -19.22
N SER A 177 -3.24 0.54 -20.12
CA SER A 177 -2.45 -0.63 -19.73
C SER A 177 -1.12 -0.23 -19.09
N ALA A 178 -0.47 0.82 -19.59
CA ALA A 178 0.77 1.33 -19.04
C ALA A 178 0.59 1.93 -17.63
N VAL A 179 -0.60 2.48 -17.32
CA VAL A 179 -0.93 2.95 -15.96
C VAL A 179 -0.88 1.80 -14.97
N SER A 180 -1.46 0.65 -15.32
CA SER A 180 -1.40 -0.55 -14.47
C SER A 180 0.04 -1.06 -14.31
N ILE A 181 0.83 -1.06 -15.38
CA ILE A 181 2.25 -1.43 -15.32
C ILE A 181 3.06 -0.47 -14.44
N ALA A 182 2.79 0.84 -14.49
CA ALA A 182 3.46 1.83 -13.65
C ALA A 182 3.18 1.60 -12.16
N GLY A 183 1.95 1.23 -11.79
CA GLY A 183 1.66 0.84 -10.40
C GLY A 183 2.33 -0.49 -10.01
N ALA A 184 2.53 -1.42 -10.94
CA ALA A 184 3.35 -2.61 -10.69
C ALA A 184 4.82 -2.24 -10.39
N VAL A 185 5.37 -1.24 -11.09
CA VAL A 185 6.71 -0.71 -10.80
C VAL A 185 6.77 -0.09 -9.40
N LEU A 186 5.78 0.73 -9.02
CA LEU A 186 5.69 1.26 -7.64
C LEU A 186 5.59 0.14 -6.60
N THR A 187 4.85 -0.92 -6.90
CA THR A 187 4.76 -2.10 -6.03
C THR A 187 6.11 -2.79 -5.89
N ALA A 188 6.86 -2.93 -6.98
CA ALA A 188 8.21 -3.51 -6.96
C ALA A 188 9.19 -2.67 -6.12
N LEU A 189 9.09 -1.34 -6.18
CA LEU A 189 9.84 -0.45 -5.29
C LEU A 189 9.45 -0.63 -3.82
N GLY A 190 8.15 -0.74 -3.51
CA GLY A 190 7.67 -1.07 -2.18
C GLY A 190 8.21 -2.41 -1.67
N LEU A 191 8.20 -3.44 -2.52
CA LEU A 191 8.73 -4.77 -2.21
C LEU A 191 10.25 -4.74 -1.96
N LEU A 192 11.00 -3.97 -2.74
CA LEU A 192 12.43 -3.74 -2.52
C LEU A 192 12.69 -3.12 -1.14
N LEU A 193 11.91 -2.12 -0.74
CA LEU A 193 12.01 -1.50 0.58
C LEU A 193 11.72 -2.51 1.70
N VAL A 194 10.75 -3.40 1.52
CA VAL A 194 10.48 -4.49 2.48
C VAL A 194 11.70 -5.41 2.63
N PHE A 195 12.34 -5.80 1.53
CA PHE A 195 13.53 -6.64 1.59
C PHE A 195 14.73 -5.93 2.23
N ILE A 196 14.91 -4.64 1.99
CA ILE A 196 15.94 -3.83 2.66
C ILE A 196 15.71 -3.84 4.19
N GLN A 197 14.48 -3.56 4.63
CA GLN A 197 14.12 -3.59 6.06
C GLN A 197 14.35 -4.97 6.69
N MET A 198 14.02 -6.05 5.97
CA MET A 198 14.26 -7.42 6.42
C MET A 198 15.74 -7.73 6.60
N LYS A 199 16.63 -7.15 5.78
CA LYS A 199 18.08 -7.29 5.94
C LYS A 199 18.60 -6.48 7.12
N MET A 200 18.15 -5.24 7.28
CA MET A 200 18.53 -4.38 8.42
C MET A 200 18.17 -4.99 9.78
N THR A 201 17.10 -5.79 9.84
CA THR A 201 16.68 -6.47 11.08
C THR A 201 17.49 -7.75 11.38
N LYS A 202 18.22 -8.28 10.38
CA LYS A 202 18.99 -9.53 10.49
C LYS A 202 20.47 -9.32 10.79
N GLU A 203 21.01 -8.12 10.63
CA GLU A 203 22.40 -7.85 11.00
C GLU A 203 22.53 -7.90 12.54
N PRO A 204 23.34 -8.82 13.10
CA PRO A 204 23.64 -8.81 14.52
C PRO A 204 24.41 -7.54 14.84
N VAL A 205 24.09 -6.91 15.97
CA VAL A 205 24.98 -5.95 16.61
C VAL A 205 26.25 -6.71 17.04
N HIS A 206 27.20 -6.84 16.12
CA HIS A 206 28.59 -7.12 16.45
C HIS A 206 29.39 -5.85 16.18
N GLN A 207 30.26 -5.51 17.14
CA GLN A 207 30.99 -4.25 17.35
C GLN A 207 30.19 -3.31 18.26
N PHE A 208 30.45 -3.20 19.56
CA PHE A 208 31.75 -3.09 20.23
C PHE A 208 31.77 -3.89 21.55
N SER A 209 32.74 -4.78 21.68
CA SER A 209 33.21 -5.35 22.96
C SER A 209 34.32 -4.45 23.53
#